data_AF-A0A2D9RRE1-F1
#
_entry.id   AF-A0A2D9RRE1-F1
#
_cell.length_a   1.000
_cell.length_b   1.000
_cell.length_c   1.000
_cell.angle_alpha   90.00
_cell.angle_beta   90.00
_cell.angle_gamma   90.00
#
_symmetry.space_group_name_H-M   'P 1'
#
loop_
_entity.id
_entity.type
_entity.pdbx_description
1 polymer ?
#
loop_
_entity_poly.entity_id
_entity_poly.type
_entity_poly.pdbx_seq_one_letter_code
_entity_poly.pdbx_strand_id
1 'polypeptide(L)'
;TLDMFVPINNLPYRLKLEMKTYSTFIERNKDYKFYSENCAACHGKHRNGDFEYKVSYFNEFEKDPLIKYIPSLVGHSLFNPDFNTLFSSTYLNKIHDKEIVDDLKSKKIKNLFKIWDKKILDNNGEFFYKYNWSQFINSDFLPAIEPPWGEVAAINIVSGEEKWRAKVGNLNNELLGTAIYGGLSSNAGNILVVTGTDDNLIYFINQKNGQILKTFQMDAGGSAPPIIYKTTEGEQISIVSGSMGYIGFKKNHPTTIYTFKLN
;
A
#
# COMPACT_ATOMS: atom_id res chain seq x y z
N THR A 1 24.10 -20.94 15.67
CA THR A 1 22.82 -21.66 15.88
C THR A 1 22.11 -21.79 14.54
N LEU A 2 21.17 -22.72 14.38
CA LEU A 2 20.34 -22.84 13.17
C LEU A 2 19.10 -21.95 13.32
N ASP A 3 19.34 -20.64 13.39
CA ASP A 3 18.28 -19.66 13.63
C ASP A 3 18.11 -18.78 12.39
N MET A 4 16.87 -18.54 12.02
CA MET A 4 16.48 -17.57 10.99
C MET A 4 15.97 -16.32 11.69
N PHE A 5 16.49 -15.15 11.29
CA PHE A 5 16.01 -13.86 11.76
C PHE A 5 15.07 -13.26 10.72
N VAL A 6 13.90 -12.83 11.16
CA VAL A 6 12.84 -12.35 10.26
C VAL A 6 12.37 -10.97 10.72
N PRO A 7 12.38 -9.95 9.83
CA PRO A 7 11.66 -8.71 10.10
C PRO A 7 10.15 -8.97 9.92
N ILE A 8 9.36 -8.53 10.88
CA ILE A 8 7.91 -8.72 10.92
C ILE A 8 7.27 -7.34 10.85
N ASN A 9 6.51 -7.08 9.78
CA ASN A 9 5.72 -5.87 9.63
C ASN A 9 4.24 -6.20 9.79
N ASN A 10 3.65 -5.74 10.89
CA ASN A 10 2.23 -5.83 11.17
C ASN A 10 1.58 -4.52 10.76
N LEU A 11 1.32 -4.37 9.47
CA LEU A 11 0.69 -3.17 8.93
C LEU A 11 -0.70 -3.51 8.37
N PRO A 12 -1.76 -2.84 8.84
CA PRO A 12 -3.08 -3.00 8.27
C PRO A 12 -3.10 -2.31 6.90
N TYR A 13 -3.63 -3.01 5.91
CA TYR A 13 -3.87 -2.48 4.56
C TYR A 13 -5.34 -2.55 4.26
N ARG A 14 -5.83 -1.56 3.52
CA ARG A 14 -7.15 -1.60 2.90
C ARG A 14 -7.00 -1.93 1.43
N LEU A 15 -7.84 -2.84 0.96
CA LEU A 15 -7.92 -3.25 -0.42
C LEU A 15 -9.21 -2.72 -1.03
N LYS A 16 -9.09 -2.08 -2.18
CA LYS A 16 -10.23 -1.69 -3.02
C LYS A 16 -10.20 -2.54 -4.27
N LEU A 17 -11.32 -3.18 -4.55
CA LEU A 17 -11.52 -4.00 -5.75
C LEU A 17 -12.53 -3.30 -6.64
N GLU A 18 -12.18 -3.16 -7.91
CA GLU A 18 -13.04 -2.58 -8.93
C GLU A 18 -13.00 -3.50 -10.15
N MET A 19 -14.16 -3.76 -10.73
CA MET A 19 -14.22 -4.47 -12.00
C MET A 19 -13.95 -3.50 -13.14
N LYS A 20 -13.06 -3.88 -14.06
CA LYS A 20 -12.72 -3.13 -15.26
C LYS A 20 -12.86 -3.99 -16.50
N THR A 21 -12.76 -3.37 -17.66
CA THR A 21 -12.79 -4.05 -18.95
C THR A 21 -11.69 -3.54 -19.87
N TYR A 22 -11.10 -4.43 -20.67
CA TYR A 22 -10.28 -4.05 -21.82
C TYR A 22 -11.11 -3.70 -23.05
N SER A 23 -12.42 -4.02 -23.03
CA SER A 23 -13.29 -3.81 -24.17
C SER A 23 -13.39 -2.34 -24.53
N THR A 24 -13.13 -2.05 -25.80
CA THR A 24 -13.39 -0.73 -26.39
C THR A 24 -14.83 -0.57 -26.87
N PHE A 25 -15.70 -1.57 -26.62
CA PHE A 25 -17.10 -1.54 -27.02
C PHE A 25 -17.87 -0.41 -26.31
N ILE A 26 -18.77 0.25 -27.05
CA ILE A 26 -19.63 1.32 -26.54
C ILE A 26 -21.06 1.06 -26.98
N GLU A 27 -21.97 0.93 -26.01
CA GLU A 27 -23.40 0.81 -26.27
C GLU A 27 -23.99 2.19 -26.59
N ARG A 28 -24.29 2.45 -27.88
CA ARG A 28 -24.76 3.76 -28.38
C ARG A 28 -26.28 3.85 -28.57
N ASN A 29 -27.07 3.22 -27.70
CA ASN A 29 -28.53 3.34 -27.76
C ASN A 29 -29.02 4.74 -27.34
N LYS A 30 -30.35 4.94 -27.36
CA LYS A 30 -31.00 6.22 -27.01
C LYS A 30 -30.64 6.78 -25.63
N ASP A 31 -30.24 5.93 -24.68
CA ASP A 31 -29.90 6.32 -23.32
C ASP A 31 -28.40 6.71 -23.20
N TYR A 32 -27.57 6.39 -24.19
CA TYR A 32 -26.12 6.70 -24.21
C TYR A 32 -25.84 8.19 -24.20
N LYS A 33 -26.67 9.00 -24.88
CA LYS A 33 -26.47 10.46 -24.98
C LYS A 33 -26.31 11.10 -23.60
N PHE A 34 -27.16 10.70 -22.65
CA PHE A 34 -27.09 11.19 -21.27
C PHE A 34 -25.76 10.84 -20.59
N TYR A 35 -25.32 9.59 -20.72
CA TYR A 35 -24.04 9.14 -20.17
C TYR A 35 -22.85 9.91 -20.79
N SER A 36 -22.83 10.07 -22.11
CA SER A 36 -21.74 10.76 -22.80
C SER A 36 -21.62 12.23 -22.40
N GLU A 37 -22.75 12.92 -22.17
CA GLU A 37 -22.77 14.34 -21.85
C GLU A 37 -22.54 14.62 -20.36
N ASN A 38 -22.88 13.69 -19.46
CA ASN A 38 -22.92 13.97 -18.01
C ASN A 38 -21.97 13.10 -17.17
N CYS A 39 -21.54 11.95 -17.67
CA CYS A 39 -20.79 10.96 -16.86
C CYS A 39 -19.42 10.63 -17.45
N ALA A 40 -19.30 10.55 -18.78
CA ALA A 40 -18.10 10.05 -19.46
C ALA A 40 -16.85 10.91 -19.23
N ALA A 41 -17.01 12.19 -18.91
CA ALA A 41 -15.90 13.10 -18.61
C ALA A 41 -15.11 12.66 -17.36
N CYS A 42 -15.79 12.10 -16.35
CA CYS A 42 -15.13 11.62 -15.13
C CYS A 42 -14.92 10.09 -15.18
N HIS A 43 -15.95 9.32 -15.53
CA HIS A 43 -15.89 7.86 -15.48
C HIS A 43 -15.22 7.22 -16.69
N GLY A 44 -14.74 8.03 -17.62
CA GLY A 44 -14.12 7.62 -18.88
C GLY A 44 -15.12 7.08 -19.89
N LYS A 45 -14.79 7.19 -21.19
CA LYS A 45 -15.65 6.75 -22.31
C LYS A 45 -16.11 5.28 -22.22
N HIS A 46 -15.30 4.43 -21.60
CA HIS A 46 -15.53 2.99 -21.44
C HIS A 46 -15.99 2.59 -20.03
N ARG A 47 -16.40 3.55 -19.18
CA ARG A 47 -16.83 3.33 -17.79
C ARG A 47 -15.77 2.75 -16.84
N ASN A 48 -14.50 2.70 -17.24
CA ASN A 48 -13.41 2.17 -16.42
C ASN A 48 -13.06 3.05 -15.19
N GLY A 49 -13.70 4.21 -15.05
CA GLY A 49 -13.34 5.19 -14.03
C GLY A 49 -12.02 5.88 -14.37
N ASP A 50 -11.67 6.85 -13.55
CA ASP A 50 -10.31 7.39 -13.54
C ASP A 50 -9.69 7.06 -12.18
N PHE A 51 -8.75 6.14 -12.26
CA PHE A 51 -7.84 5.84 -11.17
C PHE A 51 -6.44 5.79 -11.77
N GLU A 52 -5.98 6.93 -12.29
CA GLU A 52 -4.60 7.10 -12.75
C GLU A 52 -3.61 6.96 -11.59
N TYR A 53 -2.68 6.05 -11.79
CA TYR A 53 -1.66 5.57 -10.86
C TYR A 53 -0.43 6.49 -10.83
N LYS A 54 -0.60 7.83 -10.88
CA LYS A 54 0.60 8.71 -10.82
C LYS A 54 1.29 8.72 -9.45
N VAL A 55 0.69 8.06 -8.47
CA VAL A 55 1.30 7.72 -7.20
C VAL A 55 0.53 6.53 -6.64
N SER A 56 1.15 5.36 -6.52
CA SER A 56 0.59 4.27 -5.71
C SER A 56 0.73 4.62 -4.22
N TYR A 57 -0.05 5.60 -3.82
CA TYR A 57 -0.39 5.98 -2.46
C TYR A 57 -1.89 6.18 -2.51
N PHE A 58 -2.68 5.19 -2.09
CA PHE A 58 -4.15 5.22 -2.15
C PHE A 58 -4.81 6.24 -1.21
N ASN A 59 -4.06 7.27 -0.81
CA ASN A 59 -4.42 8.48 -0.07
C ASN A 59 -3.13 8.91 0.64
N GLU A 60 -2.21 9.62 -0.01
CA GLU A 60 -1.38 10.50 0.82
C GLU A 60 -2.27 11.51 1.56
N PHE A 61 -3.50 11.70 1.07
CA PHE A 61 -4.54 12.36 1.81
C PHE A 61 -5.92 11.82 1.38
N GLU A 62 -6.71 11.30 2.32
CA GLU A 62 -8.18 11.32 2.18
C GLU A 62 -8.72 12.78 2.22
N LYS A 63 -7.78 13.74 2.35
CA LYS A 63 -7.91 15.19 2.24
C LYS A 63 -6.96 15.77 1.18
N ASP A 64 -6.70 15.07 0.07
CA ASP A 64 -6.01 15.69 -1.06
C ASP A 64 -7.15 16.25 -1.89
N PRO A 65 -7.46 17.54 -1.80
CA PRO A 65 -8.49 18.12 -2.65
C PRO A 65 -8.17 17.98 -4.15
N LEU A 66 -6.97 17.51 -4.54
CA LEU A 66 -6.51 17.47 -5.93
C LEU A 66 -6.69 16.11 -6.64
N ILE A 67 -6.93 14.98 -5.97
CA ILE A 67 -7.11 13.67 -6.63
C ILE A 67 -8.45 13.04 -6.22
N LYS A 68 -9.50 13.33 -7.00
CA LYS A 68 -10.86 12.81 -6.81
C LYS A 68 -10.93 11.35 -7.30
N TYR A 69 -11.16 10.39 -6.41
CA TYR A 69 -11.45 9.00 -6.80
C TYR A 69 -12.71 8.94 -7.68
N ILE A 70 -12.58 8.43 -8.91
CA ILE A 70 -13.73 8.19 -9.79
C ILE A 70 -13.90 6.69 -10.04
N PRO A 71 -14.98 6.05 -9.52
CA PRO A 71 -15.14 4.60 -9.62
C PRO A 71 -15.35 4.13 -11.05
N SER A 72 -14.91 2.89 -11.32
CA SER A 72 -15.42 2.17 -12.47
C SER A 72 -16.91 1.88 -12.31
N LEU A 73 -17.65 1.94 -13.42
CA LEU A 73 -19.08 1.61 -13.51
C LEU A 73 -19.30 0.31 -14.30
N VAL A 74 -18.24 -0.47 -14.56
CA VAL A 74 -18.25 -1.68 -15.38
C VAL A 74 -18.68 -2.89 -14.55
N GLY A 75 -19.49 -3.77 -15.14
CA GLY A 75 -19.82 -5.09 -14.58
C GLY A 75 -20.75 -5.07 -13.37
N HIS A 76 -21.01 -3.91 -12.76
CA HIS A 76 -21.94 -3.79 -11.63
C HIS A 76 -23.32 -4.37 -11.95
N SER A 77 -23.82 -4.19 -13.18
CA SER A 77 -25.16 -4.67 -13.53
C SER A 77 -25.27 -6.20 -13.65
N LEU A 78 -24.13 -6.90 -13.76
CA LEU A 78 -24.05 -8.36 -13.85
C LEU A 78 -23.65 -9.01 -12.53
N PHE A 79 -22.71 -8.40 -11.80
CA PHE A 79 -22.00 -9.05 -10.70
C PHE A 79 -22.17 -8.37 -9.34
N ASN A 80 -22.87 -7.23 -9.26
CA ASN A 80 -23.10 -6.52 -8.00
C ASN A 80 -24.58 -6.62 -7.59
N PRO A 81 -24.93 -7.33 -6.50
CA PRO A 81 -26.31 -7.49 -6.05
C PRO A 81 -26.97 -6.16 -5.68
N ASP A 82 -26.18 -5.17 -5.25
CA ASP A 82 -26.65 -3.84 -4.85
C ASP A 82 -26.78 -2.86 -6.02
N PHE A 83 -26.62 -3.30 -7.26
CA PHE A 83 -26.66 -2.45 -8.46
C PHE A 83 -27.86 -1.49 -8.49
N ASN A 84 -29.07 -1.97 -8.20
CA ASN A 84 -30.25 -1.12 -8.26
C ASN A 84 -30.23 0.01 -7.21
N THR A 85 -29.66 -0.27 -6.04
CA THR A 85 -29.48 0.68 -4.93
C THR A 85 -28.38 1.69 -5.26
N LEU A 86 -27.21 1.21 -5.69
CA LEU A 86 -26.04 2.03 -6.03
C LEU A 86 -26.29 2.94 -7.25
N PHE A 87 -27.20 2.57 -8.14
CA PHE A 87 -27.58 3.38 -9.30
C PHE A 87 -28.98 3.98 -9.15
N SER A 88 -29.50 4.13 -7.92
CA SER A 88 -30.69 4.93 -7.62
C SER A 88 -30.39 6.43 -7.73
N SER A 89 -31.40 7.24 -8.01
CA SER A 89 -31.29 8.70 -8.02
C SER A 89 -30.77 9.24 -6.68
N THR A 90 -31.33 8.75 -5.57
CA THR A 90 -30.93 9.11 -4.21
C THR A 90 -29.45 8.83 -3.95
N TYR A 91 -28.97 7.62 -4.25
CA TYR A 91 -27.57 7.27 -4.00
C TYR A 91 -26.63 8.04 -4.92
N LEU A 92 -26.94 8.10 -6.22
CA LEU A 92 -26.12 8.82 -7.19
C LEU A 92 -25.99 10.30 -6.81
N ASN A 93 -27.10 10.97 -6.48
CA ASN A 93 -27.03 12.38 -6.07
C ASN A 93 -26.33 12.57 -4.71
N LYS A 94 -26.37 11.58 -3.80
CA LYS A 94 -25.63 11.63 -2.52
C LYS A 94 -24.11 11.62 -2.70
N ILE A 95 -23.60 10.86 -3.67
CA ILE A 95 -22.15 10.71 -3.89
C ILE A 95 -21.56 11.73 -4.86
N HIS A 96 -22.38 12.64 -5.40
CA HIS A 96 -21.95 13.73 -6.28
C HIS A 96 -22.17 15.08 -5.58
N ASP A 97 -21.31 16.05 -5.86
CA ASP A 97 -21.36 17.39 -5.25
C ASP A 97 -22.60 18.21 -5.68
N LYS A 98 -23.36 17.70 -6.66
CA LYS A 98 -24.58 18.31 -7.18
C LYS A 98 -25.55 17.22 -7.62
N GLU A 99 -26.82 17.60 -7.73
CA GLU A 99 -27.84 16.73 -8.32
C GLU A 99 -27.54 16.50 -9.81
N ILE A 100 -27.42 15.23 -10.21
CA ILE A 100 -27.08 14.84 -11.59
C ILE A 100 -28.17 14.00 -12.25
N VAL A 101 -29.01 13.30 -11.49
CA VAL A 101 -30.02 12.38 -12.01
C VAL A 101 -31.36 12.49 -11.27
N ASP A 102 -32.46 12.48 -12.02
CA ASP A 102 -33.79 12.16 -11.50
C ASP A 102 -34.06 10.65 -11.63
N ASP A 103 -35.21 10.18 -11.13
CA ASP A 103 -35.60 8.76 -11.17
C ASP A 103 -35.67 8.21 -12.61
N LEU A 104 -36.14 9.01 -13.57
CA LEU A 104 -36.24 8.62 -14.97
C LEU A 104 -34.85 8.43 -15.58
N LYS A 105 -33.91 9.36 -15.33
CA LYS A 105 -32.52 9.29 -15.77
C LYS A 105 -31.77 8.13 -15.11
N SER A 106 -31.98 7.92 -13.81
CA SER A 106 -31.45 6.75 -13.10
C SER A 106 -31.91 5.44 -13.75
N LYS A 107 -33.20 5.32 -14.10
CA LYS A 107 -33.73 4.14 -14.79
C LYS A 107 -33.09 3.94 -16.17
N LYS A 108 -32.89 5.01 -16.94
CA LYS A 108 -32.21 4.98 -18.25
C LYS A 108 -30.75 4.53 -18.15
N ILE A 109 -29.99 5.09 -17.20
CA ILE A 109 -28.61 4.65 -16.94
C ILE A 109 -28.55 3.17 -16.58
N LYS A 110 -29.44 2.72 -15.67
CA LYS A 110 -29.47 1.30 -15.28
C LYS A 110 -29.73 0.38 -16.47
N ASN A 111 -30.65 0.77 -17.35
CA ASN A 111 -30.95 0.01 -18.57
C ASN A 111 -29.75 0.00 -19.53
N LEU A 112 -29.11 1.16 -19.76
CA LEU A 112 -27.91 1.27 -20.57
C LEU A 112 -26.81 0.34 -20.06
N PHE A 113 -26.53 0.34 -18.75
CA PHE A 113 -25.44 -0.46 -18.18
C PHE A 113 -25.73 -1.96 -18.22
N LYS A 114 -26.98 -2.38 -17.99
CA LYS A 114 -27.39 -3.80 -18.18
C LYS A 114 -27.11 -4.30 -19.59
N ILE A 115 -27.50 -3.52 -20.61
CA ILE A 115 -27.26 -3.90 -22.01
C ILE A 115 -25.78 -3.88 -22.34
N TRP A 116 -25.06 -2.84 -21.89
CA TRP A 116 -23.65 -2.66 -22.19
C TRP A 116 -22.79 -3.75 -21.56
N ASP A 117 -22.95 -4.02 -20.26
CA ASP A 117 -22.21 -5.08 -19.57
C ASP A 117 -22.53 -6.45 -20.18
N LYS A 118 -23.81 -6.74 -20.48
CA LYS A 118 -24.18 -7.99 -21.16
C LYS A 118 -23.48 -8.14 -22.51
N LYS A 119 -23.41 -7.09 -23.33
CA LYS A 119 -22.71 -7.16 -24.62
C LYS A 119 -21.20 -7.32 -24.49
N ILE A 120 -20.59 -6.77 -23.43
CA ILE A 120 -19.17 -7.04 -23.14
C ILE A 120 -19.00 -8.52 -22.77
N LEU A 121 -19.89 -9.05 -21.94
CA LEU A 121 -19.88 -10.46 -21.56
C LEU A 121 -20.02 -11.38 -22.78
N ASP A 122 -21.00 -11.09 -23.64
CA ASP A 122 -21.30 -11.89 -24.83
C ASP A 122 -20.18 -11.79 -25.90
N ASN A 123 -19.40 -10.69 -25.94
CA ASN A 123 -18.29 -10.46 -26.86
C ASN A 123 -16.91 -10.70 -26.19
N ASN A 124 -16.62 -11.96 -25.87
CA ASN A 124 -15.37 -12.45 -25.26
C ASN A 124 -15.12 -12.10 -23.78
N GLY A 125 -16.06 -11.44 -23.10
CA GLY A 125 -16.10 -11.42 -21.64
C GLY A 125 -14.89 -10.78 -20.96
N GLU A 126 -14.33 -9.72 -21.54
CA GLU A 126 -13.15 -9.04 -21.02
C GLU A 126 -13.46 -8.23 -19.74
N PHE A 127 -13.69 -8.92 -18.63
CA PHE A 127 -13.75 -8.32 -17.30
C PHE A 127 -12.54 -8.78 -16.47
N PHE A 128 -11.98 -7.87 -15.69
CA PHE A 128 -10.96 -8.22 -14.72
C PHE A 128 -11.12 -7.37 -13.45
N TYR A 129 -10.71 -7.94 -12.32
CA TYR A 129 -10.62 -7.17 -11.08
C TYR A 129 -9.31 -6.38 -11.09
N LYS A 130 -9.43 -5.06 -11.06
CA LYS A 130 -8.33 -4.20 -10.63
C LYS A 130 -8.39 -4.12 -9.11
N TYR A 131 -7.28 -4.48 -8.46
CA TYR A 131 -7.09 -4.22 -7.04
C TYR A 131 -6.16 -3.03 -6.86
N ASN A 132 -6.22 -2.50 -5.66
CA ASN A 132 -5.79 -1.17 -5.35
C ASN A 132 -5.64 -1.13 -3.82
N TRP A 133 -4.52 -0.63 -3.28
CA TRP A 133 -4.24 -0.77 -1.85
C TRP A 133 -3.54 0.46 -1.27
N SER A 134 -3.85 0.77 0.00
CA SER A 134 -3.03 1.64 0.86
C SER A 134 -2.91 1.04 2.25
N GLN A 135 -1.93 1.52 3.00
CA GLN A 135 -1.95 1.37 4.45
C GLN A 135 -3.24 1.97 5.01
N PHE A 136 -3.79 1.30 6.02
CA PHE A 136 -4.96 1.74 6.77
C PHE A 136 -4.46 2.50 8.01
N ILE A 137 -4.62 3.82 7.98
CA ILE A 137 -4.03 4.73 8.97
C ILE A 137 -5.11 5.52 9.70
N ASN A 138 -4.79 6.00 10.90
CA ASN A 138 -5.64 6.87 11.69
C ASN A 138 -5.45 8.36 11.31
N SER A 139 -6.12 9.27 12.03
CA SER A 139 -6.01 10.72 11.82
C SER A 139 -4.63 11.31 12.07
N ASP A 140 -3.78 10.60 12.80
CA ASP A 140 -2.42 11.00 13.16
C ASP A 140 -1.38 10.40 12.20
N PHE A 141 -1.84 9.82 11.08
CA PHE A 141 -1.01 9.17 10.06
C PHE A 141 -0.24 7.94 10.57
N LEU A 142 -0.72 7.30 11.64
CA LEU A 142 -0.16 6.05 12.17
C LEU A 142 -1.01 4.85 11.72
N PRO A 143 -0.42 3.65 11.61
CA PRO A 143 -1.20 2.45 11.28
C PRO A 143 -2.35 2.25 12.28
N ALA A 144 -3.55 1.96 11.77
CA ALA A 144 -4.80 1.93 12.54
C ALA A 144 -4.97 0.63 13.37
N ILE A 145 -3.89 0.14 13.94
CA ILE A 145 -3.84 -0.95 14.94
C ILE A 145 -2.81 -0.56 16.01
N GLU A 146 -2.90 -1.18 17.18
CA GLU A 146 -1.92 -0.94 18.24
C GLU A 146 -0.51 -1.41 17.84
N PRO A 147 0.55 -0.66 18.20
CA PRO A 147 1.93 -1.09 17.97
C PRO A 147 2.27 -2.34 18.82
N PRO A 148 3.26 -3.16 18.41
CA PRO A 148 4.27 -2.85 17.41
C PRO A 148 3.83 -3.12 15.97
N TRP A 149 4.19 -2.20 15.08
CA TRP A 149 4.03 -2.34 13.63
C TRP A 149 5.24 -2.99 12.98
N GLY A 150 6.41 -2.93 13.63
CA GLY A 150 7.62 -3.60 13.20
C GLY A 150 8.36 -4.26 14.36
N GLU A 151 8.78 -5.50 14.13
CA GLU A 151 9.51 -6.33 15.08
C GLU A 151 10.53 -7.20 14.34
N VAL A 152 11.44 -7.79 15.11
CA VAL A 152 12.37 -8.81 14.63
C VAL A 152 12.18 -10.05 15.48
N ALA A 153 12.05 -11.20 14.84
CA ALA A 153 11.96 -12.49 15.52
C ALA A 153 13.14 -13.39 15.14
N ALA A 154 13.55 -14.24 16.09
CA ALA A 154 14.43 -15.38 15.82
C ALA A 154 13.64 -16.67 15.89
N ILE A 155 13.73 -17.47 14.84
CA ILE A 155 13.01 -18.73 14.70
C ILE A 155 14.02 -19.85 14.52
N ASN A 156 13.90 -20.92 15.29
CA ASN A 156 14.68 -22.12 15.03
C ASN A 156 14.16 -22.82 13.77
N ILE A 157 15.01 -23.00 12.77
CA ILE A 157 14.55 -23.53 11.47
C ILE A 157 14.26 -25.04 11.48
N VAL A 158 14.66 -25.76 12.53
CA VAL A 158 14.42 -27.20 12.66
C VAL A 158 13.12 -27.46 13.40
N SER A 159 12.90 -26.80 14.54
CA SER A 159 11.68 -26.98 15.35
C SER A 159 10.53 -26.06 14.94
N GLY A 160 10.81 -24.94 14.27
CA GLY A 160 9.85 -23.87 14.02
C GLY A 160 9.55 -22.99 15.25
N GLU A 161 10.24 -23.21 16.36
CA GLU A 161 10.04 -22.47 17.60
C GLU A 161 10.55 -21.02 17.49
N GLU A 162 9.72 -20.06 17.87
CA GLU A 162 10.14 -18.66 18.09
C GLU A 162 10.94 -18.58 19.39
N LYS A 163 12.21 -18.20 19.29
CA LYS A 163 13.10 -18.07 20.46
C LYS A 163 12.93 -16.75 21.19
N TRP A 164 12.78 -15.68 20.42
CA TRP A 164 12.58 -14.33 20.92
C TRP A 164 12.00 -13.44 19.83
N ARG A 165 11.44 -12.31 20.28
CA ARG A 165 10.90 -11.23 19.47
C ARG A 165 11.24 -9.89 20.12
N ALA A 166 11.67 -8.93 19.32
CA ALA A 166 12.11 -7.62 19.78
C ALA A 166 11.56 -6.50 18.89
N LYS A 167 11.10 -5.41 19.52
CA LYS A 167 10.67 -4.20 18.82
C LYS A 167 11.86 -3.38 18.34
N VAL A 168 11.75 -2.79 17.16
CA VAL A 168 12.71 -1.80 16.63
C VAL A 168 11.95 -0.65 16.00
N GLY A 169 12.46 0.56 16.12
CA GLY A 169 11.81 1.76 15.63
C GLY A 169 11.16 2.56 16.76
N ASN A 170 11.76 3.71 17.04
CA ASN A 170 11.22 4.69 17.96
C ASN A 170 10.23 5.60 17.26
N LEU A 171 9.21 6.00 17.99
CA LEU A 171 8.30 7.06 17.60
C LEU A 171 8.01 7.89 18.86
N ASN A 172 8.16 9.21 18.76
CA ASN A 172 7.97 10.13 19.90
C ASN A 172 8.79 9.77 21.15
N ASN A 173 10.04 9.34 20.97
CA ASN A 173 10.96 8.89 22.03
C ASN A 173 10.56 7.60 22.75
N GLU A 174 9.60 6.85 22.21
CA GLU A 174 9.19 5.54 22.73
C GLU A 174 9.51 4.43 21.72
N LEU A 175 10.01 3.30 22.20
CA LEU A 175 10.30 2.12 21.37
C LEU A 175 8.99 1.36 21.07
N LEU A 176 8.17 1.93 20.19
CA LEU A 176 6.87 1.38 19.84
C LEU A 176 6.97 0.23 18.84
N GLY A 177 7.99 0.19 17.99
CA GLY A 177 8.10 -0.78 16.91
C GLY A 177 7.51 -0.21 15.62
N THR A 178 8.32 0.43 14.78
CA THR A 178 7.89 0.96 13.47
C THR A 178 8.31 0.02 12.34
N ALA A 179 7.64 0.13 11.19
CA ALA A 179 7.84 -0.79 10.09
C ALA A 179 9.31 -0.84 9.62
N ILE A 180 9.76 -2.04 9.30
CA ILE A 180 11.14 -2.33 8.88
C ILE A 180 11.14 -2.53 7.37
N TYR A 181 11.61 -1.53 6.62
CA TYR A 181 11.72 -1.60 5.17
C TYR A 181 13.16 -1.75 4.66
N GLY A 182 14.15 -1.50 5.52
CA GLY A 182 15.56 -1.64 5.21
C GLY A 182 16.09 -3.05 5.44
N GLY A 183 15.29 -3.95 5.99
CA GLY A 183 15.68 -5.34 6.22
C GLY A 183 16.78 -5.52 7.27
N LEU A 184 17.42 -6.69 7.25
CA LEU A 184 18.39 -7.11 8.23
C LEU A 184 19.54 -7.93 7.63
N SER A 185 20.65 -7.99 8.36
CA SER A 185 21.77 -8.90 8.10
C SER A 185 22.39 -9.40 9.39
N SER A 186 22.96 -10.59 9.35
CA SER A 186 23.52 -11.27 10.52
C SER A 186 24.96 -11.71 10.23
N ASN A 187 25.82 -11.72 11.25
CA ASN A 187 27.17 -12.24 11.16
C ASN A 187 27.40 -13.43 12.13
N ALA A 188 28.57 -14.07 12.03
CA ALA A 188 28.95 -15.16 12.92
C ALA A 188 29.25 -14.71 14.36
N GLY A 189 29.41 -13.41 14.59
CA GLY A 189 29.65 -12.80 15.90
C GLY A 189 28.42 -12.66 16.80
N ASN A 190 27.26 -13.22 16.40
CA ASN A 190 25.96 -13.05 17.07
C ASN A 190 25.43 -11.61 17.03
N ILE A 191 25.82 -10.82 16.03
CA ILE A 191 25.29 -9.47 15.80
C ILE A 191 24.30 -9.49 14.64
N LEU A 192 23.11 -8.97 14.90
CA LEU A 192 22.07 -8.73 13.91
C LEU A 192 21.99 -7.22 13.68
N VAL A 193 22.06 -6.80 12.43
CA VAL A 193 21.98 -5.41 12.00
C VAL A 193 20.63 -5.21 11.34
N VAL A 194 19.85 -4.24 11.80
CA VAL A 194 18.49 -3.97 11.30
C VAL A 194 18.37 -2.49 10.97
N THR A 195 17.74 -2.17 9.84
CA THR A 195 17.59 -0.78 9.39
C THR A 195 16.25 -0.52 8.71
N GLY A 196 15.97 0.76 8.45
CA GLY A 196 14.80 1.19 7.70
C GLY A 196 13.53 1.20 8.53
N THR A 197 13.66 1.60 9.79
CA THR A 197 12.60 2.07 10.68
C THR A 197 12.44 3.59 10.54
N ASP A 198 11.27 4.12 10.90
CA ASP A 198 10.90 5.55 10.77
C ASP A 198 11.86 6.53 11.47
N ASP A 199 12.53 6.07 12.54
CA ASP A 199 13.51 6.88 13.30
C ASP A 199 14.88 6.98 12.62
N ASN A 200 15.08 6.33 11.47
CA ASN A 200 16.32 6.36 10.70
C ASN A 200 17.53 5.83 11.50
N LEU A 201 17.29 4.90 12.44
CA LEU A 201 18.35 4.26 13.21
C LEU A 201 18.86 2.99 12.53
N ILE A 202 20.15 2.72 12.75
CA ILE A 202 20.74 1.39 12.61
C ILE A 202 20.65 0.72 13.96
N TYR A 203 20.09 -0.48 14.02
CA TYR A 203 20.00 -1.28 15.24
C TYR A 203 21.00 -2.42 15.17
N PHE A 204 21.88 -2.51 16.18
CA PHE A 204 22.74 -3.66 16.42
C PHE A 204 22.15 -4.47 17.57
N ILE A 205 21.77 -5.71 17.30
CA ILE A 205 20.99 -6.57 18.20
C ILE A 205 21.76 -7.86 18.46
N ASN A 206 21.71 -8.35 19.69
CA ASN A 206 22.24 -9.67 20.04
C ASN A 206 21.32 -10.77 19.51
N GLN A 207 21.84 -11.59 18.60
CA GLN A 207 21.12 -12.68 17.95
C GLN A 207 20.57 -13.73 18.93
N LYS A 208 21.13 -13.86 20.14
CA LYS A 208 20.73 -14.91 21.09
C LYS A 208 19.48 -14.56 21.89
N ASN A 209 19.23 -13.28 22.14
CA ASN A 209 18.19 -12.83 23.07
C ASN A 209 17.40 -11.61 22.59
N GLY A 210 17.68 -11.07 21.40
CA GLY A 210 16.97 -9.91 20.84
C GLY A 210 17.31 -8.58 21.51
N GLN A 211 18.29 -8.53 22.42
CA GLN A 211 18.66 -7.30 23.11
C GLN A 211 19.31 -6.31 22.15
N ILE A 212 18.81 -5.08 22.11
CA ILE A 212 19.47 -3.96 21.42
C ILE A 212 20.78 -3.65 22.17
N LEU A 213 21.90 -3.80 21.46
CA LEU A 213 23.24 -3.54 21.98
C LEU A 213 23.66 -2.10 21.75
N LYS A 214 23.36 -1.58 20.55
CA LYS A 214 23.74 -0.25 20.12
C LYS A 214 22.84 0.25 19.01
N THR A 215 22.66 1.57 18.95
CA THR A 215 22.03 2.25 17.82
C THR A 215 22.97 3.29 17.21
N PHE A 216 22.71 3.65 15.96
CA PHE A 216 23.38 4.74 15.26
C PHE A 216 22.38 5.54 14.42
N GLN A 217 22.40 6.87 14.54
CA GLN A 217 21.50 7.76 13.81
C GLN A 217 22.01 8.01 12.38
N MET A 218 21.18 7.71 11.39
CA MET A 218 21.38 8.12 10.00
C MET A 218 20.54 9.35 9.66
N ASP A 219 20.89 10.01 8.56
CA ASP A 219 20.16 11.17 8.05
C ASP A 219 18.80 10.77 7.43
N ALA A 220 18.70 9.54 6.93
CA ALA A 220 17.47 8.93 6.41
C ALA A 220 17.45 7.42 6.68
N GLY A 221 16.31 6.77 6.41
CA GLY A 221 16.12 5.35 6.66
C GLY A 221 17.00 4.50 5.76
N GLY A 222 17.40 3.34 6.28
CA GLY A 222 18.03 2.30 5.47
C GLY A 222 17.06 1.82 4.40
N SER A 223 17.44 1.94 3.13
CA SER A 223 16.57 1.63 1.98
C SER A 223 16.83 0.25 1.37
N ALA A 224 17.82 -0.48 1.89
CA ALA A 224 18.20 -1.82 1.47
C ALA A 224 18.81 -2.62 2.65
N PRO A 225 18.74 -3.97 2.60
CA PRO A 225 19.41 -4.83 3.57
C PRO A 225 20.87 -4.44 3.80
N PRO A 226 21.34 -4.34 5.07
CA PRO A 226 22.75 -4.08 5.36
C PRO A 226 23.64 -5.13 4.70
N ILE A 227 24.81 -4.75 4.21
CA ILE A 227 25.77 -5.68 3.60
C ILE A 227 26.93 -5.87 4.56
N ILE A 228 27.25 -7.13 4.88
CA ILE A 228 28.39 -7.51 5.70
C ILE A 228 29.43 -8.19 4.81
N TYR A 229 30.68 -7.73 4.87
CA TYR A 229 31.77 -8.23 4.03
C TYR A 229 33.11 -8.14 4.76
N LYS A 230 34.12 -8.85 4.26
CA LYS A 230 35.46 -8.87 4.85
C LYS A 230 36.46 -8.14 3.97
N THR A 231 37.28 -7.30 4.57
CA THR A 231 38.43 -6.63 3.94
C THR A 231 39.72 -7.03 4.63
N THR A 232 40.86 -6.50 4.17
CA THR A 232 42.16 -6.64 4.85
C THR A 232 42.16 -6.05 6.26
N GLU A 233 41.23 -5.15 6.55
CA GLU A 233 41.12 -4.47 7.85
C GLU A 233 40.17 -5.18 8.83
N GLY A 234 39.42 -6.19 8.38
CA GLY A 234 38.44 -6.91 9.20
C GLY A 234 37.07 -7.00 8.56
N GLU A 235 36.07 -7.36 9.36
CA GLU A 235 34.67 -7.39 8.93
C GLU A 235 34.10 -5.96 8.91
N GLN A 236 33.41 -5.63 7.82
CA GLN A 236 32.81 -4.34 7.54
C GLN A 236 31.31 -4.52 7.35
N ILE A 237 30.57 -3.47 7.70
CA ILE A 237 29.14 -3.35 7.42
C ILE A 237 28.94 -2.08 6.62
N SER A 238 28.24 -2.17 5.49
CA SER A 238 27.79 -1.01 4.73
C SER A 238 26.27 -0.98 4.62
N ILE A 239 25.70 0.20 4.78
CA ILE A 239 24.26 0.45 4.77
C ILE A 239 23.98 1.58 3.79
N VAL A 240 23.04 1.34 2.89
CA VAL A 240 22.51 2.36 1.97
C VAL A 240 21.32 3.02 2.64
N SER A 241 21.40 4.34 2.80
CA SER A 241 20.35 5.19 3.34
C SER A 241 19.89 6.16 2.27
N GLY A 242 18.59 6.46 2.22
CA GLY A 242 18.08 7.44 1.26
C GLY A 242 16.57 7.61 1.32
N SER A 243 16.03 8.29 0.30
CA SER A 243 14.59 8.49 0.15
C SER A 243 13.85 7.16 0.07
N MET A 244 12.75 7.05 0.81
CA MET A 244 11.83 5.91 0.69
C MET A 244 10.41 6.41 0.47
N GLY A 245 9.67 5.65 -0.34
CA GLY A 245 8.29 5.96 -0.69
C GLY A 245 7.27 5.52 0.35
N TYR A 246 7.63 5.28 1.60
CA TYR A 246 6.69 4.81 2.63
C TYR A 246 6.31 5.93 3.60
N ILE A 247 5.12 5.82 4.22
CA ILE A 247 4.71 6.70 5.32
C ILE A 247 5.74 6.61 6.44
N GLY A 248 6.07 7.75 7.05
CA GLY A 248 7.09 7.84 8.11
C GLY A 248 8.51 8.15 7.61
N PHE A 249 8.78 8.07 6.30
CA PHE A 249 10.12 8.28 5.75
C PHE A 249 10.31 9.63 5.07
N LYS A 250 11.53 10.15 5.13
CA LYS A 250 11.92 11.38 4.45
C LYS A 250 11.87 11.20 2.93
N LYS A 251 11.17 12.12 2.27
CA LYS A 251 11.16 12.26 0.80
C LYS A 251 12.31 13.16 0.35
N ASN A 252 12.81 12.92 -0.86
CA ASN A 252 13.83 13.76 -1.53
C ASN A 252 15.16 13.91 -0.76
N HIS A 253 15.50 12.94 0.08
CA HIS A 253 16.81 12.84 0.71
C HIS A 253 17.85 12.23 -0.24
N PRO A 254 19.08 12.78 -0.33
CA PRO A 254 20.16 12.16 -1.09
C PRO A 254 20.49 10.77 -0.54
N THR A 255 21.04 9.93 -1.41
CA THR A 255 21.54 8.60 -1.01
C THR A 255 22.89 8.75 -0.33
N THR A 256 23.04 8.12 0.84
CA THR A 256 24.27 8.09 1.64
C THR A 256 24.64 6.65 1.96
N ILE A 257 25.94 6.33 1.95
CA ILE A 257 26.45 5.03 2.40
C ILE A 257 27.15 5.22 3.74
N TYR A 258 26.69 4.51 4.76
CA TYR A 258 27.37 4.43 6.06
C TYR A 258 28.16 3.13 6.12
N THR A 259 29.45 3.21 6.45
CA THR A 259 30.31 2.03 6.60
C THR A 259 30.92 1.99 8.00
N PHE A 260 30.81 0.84 8.64
CA PHE A 260 31.33 0.57 9.98
C PHE A 260 32.26 -0.63 9.93
N LYS A 261 33.37 -0.54 10.67
CA LYS A 261 34.19 -1.70 10.99
C LYS A 261 33.65 -2.36 12.25
N LEU A 262 33.48 -3.68 12.21
CA LEU A 262 33.21 -4.48 13.40
C LEU A 262 34.55 -4.82 14.08
N ASN A 263 34.73 -4.36 15.31
CA ASN A 263 35.89 -4.66 16.15
C ASN A 263 35.58 -5.80 17.12
#